data_AF-A0A259SME9-F1
#
_entry.id   AF-A0A259SME9-F1
#
_cell.length_a   1.000
_cell.length_b   1.000
_cell.length_c   1.000
_cell.angle_alpha   90.00
_cell.angle_beta   90.00
_cell.angle_gamma   90.00
#
_symmetry.space_group_name_H-M   'P 1'
#
loop_
_entity.id
_entity.type
_entity.pdbx_description
1 polymer ?
#
loop_
_entity_poly.entity_id
_entity_poly.type
_entity_poly.pdbx_seq_one_letter_code
_entity_poly.pdbx_strand_id
1 'polypeptide(L)'
;MAKRTGLGRGIGALIPTSDATERPVDVFFPGARIATAPESAVAAKASEPEEDLVAVPGARLIRVNPHDIVPNPRQPRTHFNEGDLAELVHSVREFGVLQPVVVRQNEDGQYELIMGERRTRAAREAGLESIPAIL
;
A
#
# COMPACT_ATOMS: atom_id res chain seq x y z
N MET A 1 32.73 14.30 42.64
CA MET A 1 32.96 14.44 41.18
C MET A 1 31.82 13.75 40.46
N ALA A 2 30.89 14.52 39.89
CA ALA A 2 29.71 13.97 39.21
C ALA A 2 30.00 13.72 37.74
N LYS A 3 29.82 12.47 37.30
CA LYS A 3 30.07 12.02 35.93
C LYS A 3 28.87 12.42 35.07
N ARG A 4 29.04 13.39 34.16
CA ARG A 4 28.01 13.84 33.21
C ARG A 4 27.77 12.73 32.19
N THR A 5 26.70 11.97 32.38
CA THR A 5 26.25 10.96 31.43
C THR A 5 25.26 11.60 30.44
N GLY A 6 25.68 11.64 29.18
CA GLY A 6 24.80 11.43 28.03
C GLY A 6 23.74 12.49 27.72
N LEU A 7 24.14 13.63 27.14
CA LEU A 7 23.38 14.29 26.07
C LEU A 7 24.28 15.34 25.40
N GLY A 8 24.79 15.05 24.20
CA GLY A 8 25.64 16.01 23.46
C GLY A 8 26.70 15.42 22.53
N ARG A 9 26.77 14.10 22.37
CA ARG A 9 27.73 13.44 21.44
C ARG A 9 27.15 13.08 20.07
N GLY A 10 25.94 13.56 19.75
CA GLY A 10 25.25 13.24 18.51
C GLY A 10 24.69 11.82 18.49
N ILE A 11 23.66 11.60 17.66
CA ILE A 11 22.98 10.30 17.47
C ILE A 11 23.94 9.17 17.06
N GLY A 12 25.08 9.48 16.45
CA GLY A 12 26.11 8.50 16.08
C GLY A 12 26.77 7.78 17.26
N ALA A 13 26.67 8.31 18.48
CA ALA A 13 27.18 7.63 19.68
C ALA A 13 26.26 6.50 20.20
N LEU A 14 25.03 6.43 19.69
CA LEU A 14 24.05 5.38 20.02
C LEU A 14 24.09 4.22 19.02
N ILE A 15 24.75 4.40 17.87
CA ILE A 15 24.84 3.38 16.84
C ILE A 15 26.16 2.62 17.07
N PRO A 16 26.13 1.33 17.43
CA PRO A 16 27.34 0.55 17.66
C PRO A 16 28.10 0.39 16.34
N THR A 17 29.29 1.00 16.24
CA THR A 17 30.23 0.80 15.15
C THR A 17 31.19 -0.33 15.52
N SER A 18 30.77 -1.57 15.35
CA SER A 18 31.67 -2.73 15.41
C SER A 18 31.89 -3.29 14.00
N ASP A 19 33.15 -3.54 13.66
CA ASP A 19 33.57 -4.17 12.42
C ASP A 19 32.79 -5.47 12.16
N ALA A 20 32.34 -5.59 10.91
CA ALA A 20 31.41 -6.61 10.45
C ALA A 20 32.09 -7.98 10.39
N THR A 21 31.85 -8.85 11.37
CA THR A 21 31.97 -10.30 11.17
C THR A 21 30.89 -11.12 11.89
N GLU A 22 30.18 -10.56 12.88
CA GLU A 22 29.00 -11.21 13.46
C GLU A 22 27.80 -10.25 13.44
N ARG A 23 26.66 -10.71 12.90
CA ARG A 23 25.46 -9.89 12.74
C ARG A 23 24.84 -9.61 14.12
N PRO A 24 24.54 -8.35 14.45
CA PRO A 24 23.96 -8.01 15.75
C PRO A 24 22.56 -8.62 15.87
N VAL A 25 22.29 -9.22 17.03
CA VAL A 25 20.96 -9.72 17.39
C VAL A 25 20.05 -8.56 17.76
N ASP A 26 18.82 -8.58 17.26
CA ASP A 26 17.84 -7.53 17.52
C ASP A 26 17.29 -7.67 18.95
N VAL A 27 17.38 -6.61 19.75
CA VAL A 27 17.00 -6.61 21.18
C VAL A 27 15.50 -6.89 21.37
N PHE A 28 14.69 -6.60 20.35
CA PHE A 28 13.24 -6.84 20.35
C PHE A 28 12.85 -8.29 20.04
N PHE A 29 13.78 -9.12 19.54
CA PHE A 29 13.52 -10.51 19.19
C PHE A 29 14.65 -11.44 19.66
N PRO A 30 14.73 -11.71 20.98
CA PRO A 30 15.78 -12.56 21.53
C PRO A 30 15.51 -14.02 21.14
N GLY A 31 16.04 -14.48 20.00
CA GLY A 31 16.01 -15.89 19.61
C GLY A 31 15.82 -16.21 18.12
N ALA A 32 15.58 -15.22 17.26
CA ALA A 32 15.42 -15.48 15.83
C ALA A 32 16.78 -15.73 15.15
N ARG A 33 17.22 -16.99 15.10
CA ARG A 33 18.29 -17.42 14.20
C ARG A 33 17.71 -17.49 12.77
N ILE A 34 18.08 -16.55 11.90
CA ILE A 34 17.82 -16.69 10.47
C ILE A 34 18.80 -17.75 9.95
N ALA A 35 18.29 -18.93 9.60
CA ALA A 35 19.07 -19.95 8.94
C ALA A 35 19.52 -19.44 7.55
N THR A 36 20.82 -19.41 7.32
CA THR A 36 21.43 -19.13 6.02
C THR A 36 21.19 -20.31 5.07
N ALA A 37 20.38 -20.12 4.04
CA ALA A 37 20.34 -21.03 2.89
C ALA A 37 21.54 -20.73 1.95
N PRO A 38 22.24 -21.74 1.42
CA PRO A 38 23.31 -21.53 0.45
C PRO A 38 22.74 -21.18 -0.93
N GLU A 39 23.42 -20.27 -1.63
CA GLU A 39 23.19 -19.99 -3.04
C GLU A 39 23.54 -21.21 -3.90
N SER A 40 22.74 -21.40 -4.95
CA SER A 40 22.94 -22.36 -6.05
C SER A 40 22.41 -23.78 -5.83
N ALA A 41 21.10 -23.94 -6.01
CA ALA A 41 20.48 -24.95 -6.91
C ALA A 41 18.98 -25.07 -6.60
N VAL A 42 18.12 -24.34 -7.32
CA VAL A 42 16.73 -24.77 -7.52
C VAL A 42 16.16 -24.18 -8.81
N ALA A 43 16.44 -24.87 -9.91
CA ALA A 43 15.37 -25.16 -10.86
C ALA A 43 14.38 -26.08 -10.13
N ALA A 44 13.46 -25.49 -9.39
CA ALA A 44 12.33 -26.20 -8.80
C ALA A 44 11.08 -25.39 -9.07
N LYS A 45 10.17 -26.03 -9.80
CA LYS A 45 8.72 -25.89 -9.72
C LYS A 45 8.26 -24.80 -8.75
N ALA A 46 7.56 -23.81 -9.29
CA ALA A 46 6.56 -23.07 -8.55
C ALA A 46 5.53 -24.09 -8.00
N SER A 47 5.84 -24.67 -6.84
CA SER A 47 4.86 -25.31 -5.99
C SER A 47 4.14 -24.19 -5.28
N GLU A 48 2.94 -23.94 -5.76
CA GLU A 48 1.92 -23.11 -5.15
C GLU A 48 1.83 -23.43 -3.64
N PRO A 49 1.94 -22.45 -2.74
CA PRO A 49 1.23 -22.54 -1.49
C PRO A 49 -0.19 -22.06 -1.79
N GLU A 50 -1.06 -22.97 -2.25
CA GLU A 50 -2.50 -22.84 -2.01
C GLU A 50 -2.77 -23.18 -0.53
N GLU A 51 -2.07 -22.52 0.39
CA GLU A 51 -2.35 -22.62 1.82
C GLU A 51 -3.55 -21.72 2.12
N ASP A 52 -4.74 -22.34 2.08
CA ASP A 52 -5.96 -21.94 2.78
C ASP A 52 -6.20 -20.43 2.88
N LEU A 53 -6.34 -19.76 1.74
CA LEU A 53 -6.84 -18.38 1.71
C LEU A 53 -8.31 -18.38 2.16
N VAL A 54 -8.53 -18.16 3.46
CA VAL A 54 -9.86 -17.95 4.02
C VAL A 54 -10.41 -16.65 3.46
N ALA A 55 -11.44 -16.73 2.60
CA ALA A 55 -12.10 -15.56 2.07
C ALA A 55 -12.66 -14.70 3.22
N VAL A 56 -12.18 -13.46 3.34
CA VAL A 56 -12.73 -12.51 4.31
C VAL A 56 -14.15 -12.19 3.90
N PRO A 57 -15.17 -12.46 4.74
CA PRO A 57 -16.55 -12.14 4.41
C PRO A 57 -16.71 -10.62 4.23
N GLY A 58 -17.26 -10.21 3.09
CA GLY A 58 -17.79 -8.86 2.90
C GLY A 58 -16.99 -7.89 2.05
N ALA A 59 -15.80 -8.24 1.57
CA ALA A 59 -15.04 -7.39 0.64
C ALA A 59 -14.59 -8.20 -0.59
N ARG A 60 -14.99 -7.77 -1.79
CA ARG A 60 -14.57 -8.41 -3.05
C ARG A 60 -13.86 -7.41 -3.96
N LEU A 61 -12.71 -7.82 -4.49
CA LEU A 61 -12.05 -7.07 -5.56
C LEU A 61 -12.80 -7.29 -6.87
N ILE A 62 -13.29 -6.21 -7.46
CA ILE A 62 -14.02 -6.18 -8.73
C ILE A 62 -13.39 -5.16 -9.68
N ARG A 63 -13.79 -5.23 -10.95
CA ARG A 63 -13.45 -4.24 -11.97
C ARG A 63 -14.71 -3.48 -12.38
N VAL A 64 -14.67 -2.15 -12.28
CA VAL A 64 -15.84 -1.28 -12.52
C VAL A 64 -15.44 -0.14 -13.46
N ASN A 65 -16.35 0.28 -14.33
CA ASN A 65 -16.14 1.48 -15.15
C ASN A 65 -16.22 2.73 -14.26
N PRO A 66 -15.21 3.62 -14.26
CA PRO A 66 -15.22 4.79 -13.40
C PRO A 66 -16.39 5.74 -13.66
N HIS A 67 -17.03 5.70 -14.85
CA HIS A 67 -18.22 6.50 -15.17
C HIS A 67 -19.50 5.99 -14.50
N ASP A 68 -19.56 4.71 -14.11
CA ASP A 68 -20.73 4.10 -13.46
C ASP A 68 -20.75 4.34 -11.94
N ILE A 69 -19.68 4.94 -11.39
CA ILE A 69 -19.53 5.18 -9.95
C ILE A 69 -20.12 6.55 -9.59
N VAL A 70 -21.15 6.57 -8.77
CA VAL A 70 -21.74 7.81 -8.25
C VAL A 70 -20.85 8.40 -7.14
N PRO A 71 -20.47 9.68 -7.20
CA PRO A 71 -19.72 10.32 -6.13
C PRO A 71 -20.59 10.48 -4.87
N ASN A 72 -19.98 10.33 -3.69
CA ASN A 72 -20.69 10.56 -2.44
C ASN A 72 -21.02 12.07 -2.29
N PRO A 73 -22.28 12.46 -2.07
CA PRO A 73 -22.66 13.87 -1.89
C PRO A 73 -22.11 14.49 -0.61
N ARG A 74 -21.68 13.68 0.37
CA ARG A 74 -21.16 14.12 1.67
C ARG A 74 -19.63 14.14 1.71
N GLN A 75 -18.98 14.57 0.63
CA GLN A 75 -17.52 14.74 0.61
C GLN A 75 -17.09 15.98 1.42
N PRO A 76 -16.34 15.82 2.52
CA PRO A 76 -15.89 16.96 3.33
C PRO A 76 -14.81 17.80 2.63
N ARG A 77 -14.06 17.20 1.68
CA ARG A 77 -13.05 17.92 0.90
C ARG A 77 -13.67 18.46 -0.39
N THR A 78 -13.98 19.75 -0.39
CA THR A 78 -14.52 20.48 -1.55
C THR A 78 -13.43 21.15 -2.41
N HIS A 79 -12.28 21.46 -1.81
CA HIS A 79 -11.15 22.11 -2.50
C HIS A 79 -10.10 21.09 -2.94
N PHE A 80 -9.82 21.07 -4.24
CA PHE A 80 -8.80 20.26 -4.88
C PHE A 80 -7.76 21.17 -5.52
N ASN A 81 -6.48 20.83 -5.37
CA ASN A 81 -5.42 21.47 -6.15
C ASN A 81 -5.42 20.83 -7.53
N GLU A 82 -5.60 21.65 -8.57
CA GLU A 82 -5.61 21.20 -9.97
C GLU A 82 -4.26 20.63 -10.40
N GLY A 83 -3.14 21.17 -9.88
CA GLY A 83 -1.80 20.66 -10.15
C GLY A 83 -1.63 19.21 -9.69
N ASP A 84 -1.94 18.94 -8.42
CA ASP A 84 -1.84 17.57 -7.87
C ASP A 84 -2.82 16.59 -8.55
N LEU A 85 -3.91 17.08 -9.14
CA LEU A 85 -4.82 16.23 -9.91
C LEU A 85 -4.23 15.90 -11.27
N ALA A 86 -3.66 16.87 -11.97
CA ALA A 86 -3.01 16.66 -13.27
C ALA A 86 -1.84 15.67 -13.19
N GLU A 87 -1.02 15.77 -12.14
CA GLU A 87 0.05 14.79 -11.87
C GLU A 87 -0.51 13.38 -11.65
N LEU A 88 -1.60 13.27 -10.88
CA LEU A 88 -2.26 11.98 -10.65
C LEU A 88 -2.87 11.41 -11.92
N VAL A 89 -3.50 12.24 -12.77
CA VAL A 89 -4.03 11.83 -14.08
C VAL A 89 -2.94 11.28 -14.97
N HIS A 90 -1.77 11.94 -15.02
CA HIS A 90 -0.63 11.46 -15.79
C HIS A 90 -0.16 10.09 -15.29
N SER A 91 0.03 9.93 -13.98
CA SER A 91 0.40 8.65 -13.36
C SER A 91 -0.64 7.55 -13.63
N VAL A 92 -1.94 7.87 -13.53
CA VAL A 92 -3.03 6.92 -13.79
C VAL A 92 -3.12 6.53 -15.27
N ARG A 93 -2.77 7.42 -16.21
CA ARG A 93 -2.66 7.04 -17.63
C ARG A 93 -1.52 6.07 -17.90
N GLU A 94 -0.38 6.26 -17.25
CA GLU A 94 0.82 5.42 -17.49
C GLU A 94 0.75 4.07 -16.77
N PHE A 95 0.31 4.05 -15.51
CA PHE A 95 0.38 2.86 -14.65
C PHE A 95 -0.99 2.29 -14.27
N GLY A 96 -2.08 2.99 -14.61
CA GLY A 96 -3.41 2.67 -14.11
C GLY A 96 -3.62 3.05 -12.65
N VAL A 97 -4.73 2.58 -12.08
CA VAL A 97 -5.07 2.81 -10.67
C VAL A 97 -4.46 1.69 -9.82
N LEU A 98 -3.32 1.96 -9.18
CA LEU A 98 -2.61 0.99 -8.35
C LEU A 98 -3.37 0.62 -7.07
N GLN A 99 -3.91 1.63 -6.38
CA GLN A 99 -4.68 1.40 -5.16
C GLN A 99 -6.18 1.38 -5.48
N PRO A 100 -6.88 0.27 -5.20
CA PRO A 100 -8.31 0.16 -5.47
C PRO A 100 -9.13 1.27 -4.83
N VAL A 101 -10.20 1.67 -5.49
CA VAL A 101 -11.25 2.52 -4.90
C VAL A 101 -12.21 1.67 -4.08
N VAL A 102 -12.90 2.26 -3.11
CA VAL A 102 -13.91 1.54 -2.31
C VAL A 102 -15.28 2.00 -2.72
N VAL A 103 -16.14 1.06 -3.10
CA VAL A 103 -17.51 1.31 -3.52
C VAL A 103 -18.48 0.47 -2.71
N ARG A 104 -19.75 0.87 -2.70
CA ARG A 104 -20.88 0.01 -2.29
C ARG A 104 -21.90 -0.05 -3.40
N GLN A 105 -22.76 -1.06 -3.38
CA GLN A 105 -23.99 -1.06 -4.17
C GLN A 105 -25.12 -0.38 -3.40
N ASN A 106 -25.84 0.51 -4.06
CA ASN A 106 -27.06 1.11 -3.56
C ASN A 106 -28.26 0.20 -3.83
N GLU A 107 -29.44 0.56 -3.30
CA GLU A 107 -30.69 -0.20 -3.49
C GLU A 107 -31.05 -0.37 -4.98
N ASP A 108 -30.66 0.60 -5.82
CA ASP A 108 -30.86 0.58 -7.28
C ASP A 108 -29.79 -0.22 -8.05
N GLY A 109 -28.82 -0.84 -7.35
CA GLY A 109 -27.72 -1.59 -7.95
C GLY A 109 -26.57 -0.75 -8.52
N GLN A 110 -26.65 0.59 -8.40
CA GLN A 110 -25.57 1.50 -8.79
C GLN A 110 -24.40 1.47 -7.80
N TYR A 111 -23.18 1.73 -8.29
CA TYR A 111 -21.99 1.83 -7.44
C TYR A 111 -21.87 3.23 -6.86
N GLU A 112 -21.79 3.35 -5.54
CA GLU A 112 -21.51 4.62 -4.84
C GLU A 112 -20.10 4.61 -4.27
N LEU A 113 -19.35 5.68 -4.49
CA LEU A 113 -17.98 5.81 -4.02
C LEU A 113 -17.91 6.10 -2.52
N ILE A 114 -17.30 5.21 -1.75
CA ILE A 114 -17.00 5.44 -0.33
C ILE A 114 -15.67 6.16 -0.18
N MET A 115 -14.64 5.72 -0.91
CA MET A 115 -13.28 6.25 -0.80
C MET A 115 -12.58 6.27 -2.16
N GLY A 116 -11.77 7.31 -2.40
CA GLY A 116 -10.89 7.39 -3.56
C GLY A 116 -11.34 8.38 -4.64
N GLU A 117 -12.07 9.43 -4.27
CA GLU A 117 -12.61 10.46 -5.18
C GLU A 117 -11.58 10.95 -6.21
N ARG A 118 -10.37 11.29 -5.76
CA ARG A 118 -9.28 11.75 -6.65
C ARG A 118 -8.86 10.68 -7.65
N ARG A 119 -8.86 9.39 -7.27
CA ARG A 119 -8.51 8.28 -8.17
C ARG A 119 -9.60 8.04 -9.19
N THR A 120 -10.86 8.06 -8.76
CA THR A 120 -12.01 7.93 -9.67
C THR A 120 -12.03 9.07 -10.68
N ARG A 121 -11.81 10.32 -10.23
CA ARG A 121 -11.71 11.49 -11.11
C ARG A 121 -10.52 11.39 -12.07
N ALA A 122 -9.34 11.05 -11.56
CA ALA A 122 -8.16 10.89 -12.38
C ALA A 122 -8.34 9.77 -13.43
N ALA A 123 -8.99 8.67 -13.07
CA ALA A 123 -9.31 7.57 -13.99
C ALA A 123 -10.29 7.99 -15.10
N ARG A 124 -11.30 8.81 -14.79
CA ARG A 124 -12.21 9.38 -15.80
C ARG A 124 -11.47 10.30 -16.76
N GLU A 125 -10.67 11.22 -16.23
CA GLU A 125 -9.86 12.15 -17.04
C GLU A 125 -8.74 11.43 -17.82
N ALA A 126 -8.28 10.29 -17.30
CA ALA A 126 -7.35 9.40 -18.00
C ALA A 126 -8.02 8.61 -19.12
N GLY A 127 -9.36 8.53 -19.16
CA GLY A 127 -10.11 7.76 -20.17
C GLY A 127 -10.10 6.25 -19.94
N LEU A 128 -9.93 5.80 -18.68
CA LEU A 128 -9.95 4.38 -18.36
C LEU A 128 -11.38 3.82 -18.38
N GLU A 129 -11.59 2.70 -19.07
CA GLU A 129 -12.90 2.03 -19.11
C GLU A 129 -13.15 1.14 -17.89
N SER A 130 -12.10 0.85 -17.12
CA SER A 130 -12.19 -0.10 -16.01
C SER A 130 -11.10 0.14 -14.97
N ILE A 131 -11.48 0.20 -13.70
CA ILE A 131 -10.57 0.36 -12.56
C ILE A 131 -10.82 -0.70 -11.48
N PRO A 132 -9.80 -1.08 -10.69
CA PRO A 132 -9.97 -1.96 -9.54
C PRO A 132 -10.75 -1.25 -8.44
N ALA A 133 -11.78 -1.93 -7.92
CA ALA A 133 -12.61 -1.47 -6.83
C ALA A 133 -12.86 -2.58 -5.81
N ILE A 134 -12.97 -2.22 -4.54
CA ILE A 134 -13.42 -3.09 -3.46
C ILE A 134 -14.91 -2.83 -3.27
N LEU A 135 -15.72 -3.88 -3.41
CA LEU A 135 -17.17 -3.90 -3.15
C LEU A 135 -17.49 -4.52 -1.80
#